data_AF-A0A6C0I2A3-F1
#
_entry.id   AF-A0A6C0I2A3-F1
#
_cell.length_a   1.000
_cell.length_b   1.000
_cell.length_c   1.000
_cell.angle_alpha   90.00
_cell.angle_beta   90.00
_cell.angle_gamma   90.00
#
_symmetry.space_group_name_H-M   'P 1'
#
loop_
_entity.id
_entity.type
_entity.pdbx_description
1 polymer ?
#
loop_
_entity_poly.entity_id
_entity_poly.type
_entity_poly.pdbx_seq_one_letter_code
_entity_poly.pdbx_strand_id
1 'polypeptide(L)'
;MPKEYEYEFYDYNKSKVIAKIKELKGIYKGTFLFRVQQFKLPTSLLSETFQGKDRQDDNKKAYIRVRDEGFKITMTIKIPTSDGFAEETEIVIDNFENGVDMILLLGCIKTVYYEKVREIYDIGNTEIIFDMNPGYPEFMEIESKTLAQLNKMVKIFGLTVVPESEQKNLFVELFGIDMEKFGKFDNVTFTNVKKLVAPLVTKNIKQFNKLTDDHLKKYKSLFKKKLTKK
;
A
#
# COMPACT_ATOMS: atom_id res chain seq x y z
N MET A 1 8.54 13.70 11.41
CA MET A 1 7.68 12.56 11.75
C MET A 1 8.44 11.65 12.70
N PRO A 2 7.79 11.01 13.69
CA PRO A 2 8.44 9.99 14.51
C PRO A 2 8.86 8.81 13.61
N LYS A 3 10.00 8.20 13.93
CA LYS A 3 10.49 7.01 13.21
C LYS A 3 9.62 5.82 13.58
N GLU A 4 9.00 5.19 12.57
CA GLU A 4 8.27 3.94 12.71
C GLU A 4 9.14 2.79 12.19
N TYR A 5 9.00 1.63 12.84
CA TYR A 5 9.70 0.40 12.49
C TYR A 5 8.67 -0.64 12.10
N GLU A 6 8.91 -1.34 10.99
CA GLU A 6 7.96 -2.31 10.45
C GLU A 6 8.66 -3.60 9.99
N TYR A 7 7.90 -4.70 10.02
CA TYR A 7 8.23 -5.94 9.33
C TYR A 7 7.00 -6.47 8.59
N GLU A 8 7.22 -6.99 7.39
CA GLU A 8 6.20 -7.65 6.57
C GLU A 8 6.32 -9.17 6.65
N PHE A 9 5.17 -9.85 6.62
CA PHE A 9 5.05 -11.30 6.73
C PHE A 9 4.09 -11.83 5.66
N TYR A 10 4.60 -12.73 4.82
CA TYR A 10 3.87 -13.33 3.70
C TYR A 10 3.40 -14.75 3.98
N ASP A 11 4.02 -15.43 4.96
CA ASP A 11 3.62 -16.76 5.43
C ASP A 11 3.23 -16.68 6.90
N TYR A 12 1.92 -16.65 7.15
CA TYR A 12 1.36 -16.61 8.49
C TYR A 12 -0.03 -17.25 8.52
N ASN A 13 -0.44 -17.75 9.68
CA ASN A 13 -1.79 -18.23 9.89
C ASN A 13 -2.65 -17.12 10.51
N LYS A 14 -3.43 -16.43 9.68
CA LYS A 14 -4.29 -15.31 10.12
C LYS A 14 -5.19 -15.68 11.30
N SER A 15 -5.80 -16.86 11.29
CA SER A 15 -6.67 -17.29 12.41
C SER A 15 -5.93 -17.40 13.74
N LYS A 16 -4.69 -17.92 13.73
CA LYS A 16 -3.84 -17.98 14.92
C LYS A 16 -3.42 -16.58 15.38
N VAL A 17 -3.07 -15.70 14.45
CA VAL A 17 -2.71 -14.29 14.77
C VAL A 17 -3.91 -13.58 15.39
N ILE A 18 -5.10 -13.68 14.79
CA ILE A 18 -6.34 -13.08 15.32
C ILE A 18 -6.68 -13.62 16.71
N ALA A 19 -6.53 -14.93 16.95
CA ALA A 19 -6.70 -15.50 18.29
C ALA A 19 -5.71 -14.88 19.30
N LYS A 20 -4.44 -14.72 18.90
CA LYS A 20 -3.42 -14.12 19.74
C LYS A 20 -3.64 -12.63 20.01
N ILE A 21 -4.11 -11.87 19.01
CA ILE A 21 -4.53 -10.46 19.19
C ILE A 21 -5.60 -10.37 20.28
N LYS A 22 -6.60 -11.26 20.27
CA LYS A 22 -7.67 -11.29 21.29
C LYS A 22 -7.12 -11.60 22.69
N GLU A 23 -6.22 -12.57 22.82
CA GLU A 23 -5.55 -12.87 24.10
C GLU A 23 -4.82 -11.66 24.66
N LEU A 24 -4.20 -10.86 23.79
CA LEU A 24 -3.46 -9.64 24.15
C LEU A 24 -4.37 -8.42 24.33
N LYS A 25 -5.69 -8.60 24.30
CA LYS A 25 -6.70 -7.52 24.39
C LYS A 25 -6.52 -6.45 23.29
N GLY A 26 -6.09 -6.87 22.11
CA GLY A 26 -5.95 -5.98 20.96
C GLY A 26 -7.28 -5.38 20.51
N ILE A 27 -7.23 -4.15 20.04
CA ILE A 27 -8.39 -3.36 19.65
C ILE A 27 -8.50 -3.37 18.13
N TYR A 28 -9.62 -3.86 17.61
CA TYR A 28 -9.91 -3.74 16.18
C TYR A 28 -10.24 -2.28 15.83
N LYS A 29 -9.48 -1.71 14.90
CA LYS A 29 -9.64 -0.31 14.47
C LYS A 29 -10.57 -0.17 13.28
N GLY A 30 -10.56 -1.15 12.40
CA GLY A 30 -11.43 -1.18 11.25
C GLY A 30 -10.80 -1.87 10.06
N THR A 31 -11.60 -1.94 9.00
CA THR A 31 -11.16 -2.33 7.67
C THR A 31 -11.48 -1.19 6.73
N PHE A 32 -10.45 -0.70 6.06
CA PHE A 32 -10.51 0.51 5.27
C PHE A 32 -10.11 0.24 3.83
N LEU A 33 -10.70 1.01 2.91
CA LEU A 33 -10.26 1.06 1.53
C LEU A 33 -9.28 2.22 1.41
N PHE A 34 -8.04 1.90 1.13
CA PHE A 34 -7.02 2.88 0.81
C PHE A 34 -7.06 3.13 -0.69
N ARG A 35 -7.07 4.39 -1.09
CA ARG A 35 -6.92 4.85 -2.49
C ARG A 35 -5.74 5.79 -2.55
N VAL A 36 -4.85 5.56 -3.51
CA VAL A 36 -3.65 6.38 -3.66
C VAL A 36 -3.49 6.77 -5.11
N GLN A 37 -3.37 8.06 -5.36
CA GLN A 37 -2.95 8.62 -6.64
C GLN A 37 -1.62 9.33 -6.46
N GLN A 38 -0.61 8.91 -7.21
CA GLN A 38 0.67 9.61 -7.31
C GLN A 38 0.76 10.43 -8.59
N PHE A 39 1.58 11.47 -8.54
CA PHE A 39 1.85 12.37 -9.64
C PHE A 39 3.34 12.71 -9.69
N LYS A 40 3.86 12.84 -10.91
CA LYS A 40 5.14 13.51 -11.16
C LYS A 40 4.91 14.99 -11.40
N LEU A 41 5.84 15.81 -10.91
CA LEU A 41 5.83 17.24 -11.15
C LEU A 41 6.23 17.54 -12.61
N PRO A 42 5.76 18.65 -13.19
CA PRO A 42 6.28 19.17 -14.45
C PRO A 42 7.79 19.36 -14.38
N THR A 43 8.51 18.92 -15.42
CA THR A 43 9.97 19.04 -15.50
C THR A 43 10.46 20.49 -15.36
N SER A 44 9.65 21.49 -15.76
CA SER A 44 9.97 22.91 -15.59
C SER A 44 9.95 23.40 -14.14
N LEU A 45 9.14 22.77 -13.27
CA LEU A 45 9.08 23.11 -11.84
C LEU A 45 10.18 22.42 -11.03
N LEU A 46 10.77 21.35 -11.57
CA LEU A 46 11.81 20.56 -10.91
C LEU A 46 13.11 21.38 -10.73
N SER A 47 13.59 22.03 -11.80
CA SER A 47 14.86 22.77 -11.78
C SER A 47 14.87 24.04 -10.93
N GLU A 48 13.74 24.76 -10.87
CA GLU A 48 13.66 26.05 -10.15
C GLU A 48 13.33 25.87 -8.67
N THR A 49 12.51 24.87 -8.32
CA THR A 49 11.96 24.74 -6.96
C THR A 49 12.83 23.86 -6.06
N PHE A 50 13.55 22.88 -6.63
CA PHE A 50 14.30 21.88 -5.85
C PHE A 50 15.83 22.04 -5.92
N GLN A 51 16.34 23.13 -6.49
CA GLN A 51 17.77 23.54 -6.49
C GLN A 51 18.75 22.38 -6.76
N GLY A 52 18.48 21.52 -7.74
CA GLY A 52 19.39 20.43 -8.10
C GLY A 52 19.37 19.21 -7.15
N LYS A 53 18.37 19.10 -6.26
CA LYS A 53 18.09 17.84 -5.52
C LYS A 53 17.38 16.79 -6.39
N ASP A 54 16.99 17.12 -7.62
CA ASP A 54 16.46 16.15 -8.57
C ASP A 54 17.55 15.22 -9.07
N ARG A 55 17.53 14.00 -8.58
CA ARG A 55 18.42 12.95 -9.06
C ARG A 55 17.96 12.49 -10.44
N GLN A 56 18.93 12.17 -11.29
CA GLN A 56 18.73 11.77 -12.68
C GLN A 56 18.02 10.42 -12.83
N ASP A 57 17.92 9.66 -11.74
CA ASP A 57 17.20 8.39 -11.64
C ASP A 57 15.70 8.65 -11.41
N ASP A 58 14.83 8.09 -12.27
CA ASP A 58 13.37 8.25 -12.19
C ASP A 58 12.80 7.79 -10.85
N ASN A 59 13.47 6.88 -10.15
CA ASN A 59 13.09 6.41 -8.80
C ASN A 59 13.46 7.38 -7.67
N LYS A 60 14.10 8.51 -7.97
CA LYS A 60 14.59 9.48 -6.99
C LYS A 60 14.20 10.91 -7.33
N LYS A 61 13.04 11.08 -7.97
CA LYS A 61 12.42 12.38 -8.24
C LYS A 61 11.39 12.72 -7.16
N ALA A 62 11.19 14.01 -6.94
CA ALA A 62 10.09 14.48 -6.12
C ALA A 62 8.75 14.02 -6.73
N TYR A 63 7.78 13.68 -5.86
CA TYR A 63 6.45 13.31 -6.30
C TYR A 63 5.38 13.84 -5.36
N ILE A 64 4.18 13.98 -5.89
CA ILE A 64 2.98 14.34 -5.13
C ILE A 64 2.11 13.11 -4.99
N ARG A 65 1.45 12.96 -3.85
CA ARG A 65 0.51 11.87 -3.59
C ARG A 65 -0.75 12.42 -2.94
N VAL A 66 -1.90 12.03 -3.45
CA VAL A 66 -3.18 12.12 -2.72
C VAL A 66 -3.53 10.72 -2.24
N ARG A 67 -3.79 10.57 -0.95
CA ARG A 67 -4.09 9.30 -0.28
C ARG A 67 -5.37 9.44 0.52
N ASP A 68 -6.33 8.57 0.28
CA ASP A 68 -7.50 8.36 1.12
C ASP A 68 -7.31 7.05 1.88
N GLU A 69 -7.29 7.10 3.20
CA GLU A 69 -7.14 5.94 4.10
C GLU A 69 -8.50 5.43 4.62
N GLY A 70 -9.62 5.98 4.13
CA GLY A 70 -10.98 5.67 4.58
C GLY A 70 -11.41 6.39 5.87
N PHE A 71 -10.46 6.89 6.66
CA PHE A 71 -10.70 7.70 7.87
C PHE A 71 -9.96 9.05 7.86
N LYS A 72 -9.02 9.24 6.93
CA LYS A 72 -8.24 10.46 6.74
C LYS A 72 -7.82 10.54 5.28
N ILE A 73 -7.88 11.74 4.70
CA ILE A 73 -7.38 11.99 3.35
C ILE A 73 -6.21 12.96 3.48
N THR A 74 -5.08 12.62 2.88
CA THR A 74 -3.89 13.46 2.90
C THR A 74 -3.39 13.76 1.50
N MET A 75 -2.76 14.92 1.37
CA MET A 75 -1.97 15.29 0.22
C MET A 75 -0.54 15.52 0.68
N THR A 76 0.41 14.82 0.07
CA THR A 76 1.81 14.81 0.45
C THR A 76 2.68 15.17 -0.74
N ILE A 77 3.67 16.04 -0.54
CA ILE A 77 4.81 16.19 -1.44
C ILE A 77 5.99 15.49 -0.78
N LYS A 78 6.63 14.56 -1.50
CA LYS A 78 7.83 13.86 -1.06
C LYS A 78 9.01 14.26 -1.91
N ILE A 79 10.10 14.63 -1.26
CA ILE A 79 11.34 15.11 -1.88
C ILE A 79 12.47 14.20 -1.40
N PRO A 80 13.03 13.34 -2.25
CA PRO A 80 14.13 12.47 -1.86
C PRO A 80 15.38 13.29 -1.51
N THR A 81 16.11 12.86 -0.48
CA THR A 81 17.35 13.49 -0.01
C THR A 81 18.58 12.65 -0.32
N SER A 82 19.77 13.26 -0.21
CA SER A 82 21.03 12.63 -0.58
C SER A 82 21.39 11.40 0.27
N ASP A 83 20.95 11.39 1.52
CA ASP A 83 21.17 10.36 2.53
C ASP A 83 20.17 9.18 2.46
N GLY A 84 19.27 9.18 1.47
CA GLY A 84 18.32 8.08 1.25
C GLY A 84 17.00 8.22 2.02
N PHE A 85 16.82 9.32 2.76
CA PHE A 85 15.52 9.68 3.34
C PHE A 85 14.69 10.53 2.35
N ALA A 86 13.49 10.93 2.76
CA ALA A 86 12.67 11.89 2.04
C ALA A 86 12.22 13.00 2.99
N GLU A 87 12.36 14.26 2.56
CA GLU A 87 11.65 15.39 3.13
C GLU A 87 10.18 15.31 2.68
N GLU A 88 9.25 15.37 3.63
CA GLU A 88 7.82 15.24 3.35
C GLU A 88 7.06 16.44 3.90
N THR A 89 6.22 17.04 3.07
CA THR A 89 5.21 18.01 3.50
C THR A 89 3.84 17.41 3.28
N GLU A 90 3.08 17.17 4.36
CA GLU A 90 1.76 16.54 4.32
C GLU A 90 0.70 17.48 4.91
N ILE A 91 -0.44 17.58 4.23
CA ILE A 91 -1.64 18.23 4.76
C ILE A 91 -2.82 17.28 4.73
N VAL A 92 -3.78 17.50 5.62
CA VAL A 92 -5.09 16.83 5.60
C VAL A 92 -6.02 17.62 4.67
N ILE A 93 -6.70 16.91 3.79
CA ILE A 93 -7.74 17.46 2.92
C ILE A 93 -9.07 16.72 3.18
N ASP A 94 -10.17 17.27 2.69
CA ASP A 94 -11.52 16.75 2.93
C ASP A 94 -12.06 15.87 1.80
N ASN A 95 -11.47 15.94 0.60
CA ASN A 95 -11.95 15.21 -0.57
C ASN A 95 -10.81 14.74 -1.48
N PHE A 96 -10.79 13.43 -1.76
CA PHE A 96 -9.78 12.80 -2.61
C PHE A 96 -9.82 13.29 -4.05
N GLU A 97 -11.02 13.36 -4.66
CA GLU A 97 -11.17 13.74 -6.08
C GLU A 97 -10.79 15.21 -6.29
N ASN A 98 -11.23 16.11 -5.40
CA ASN A 98 -10.85 17.53 -5.47
C ASN A 98 -9.33 17.71 -5.32
N GLY A 99 -8.68 16.94 -4.44
CA GLY A 99 -7.23 16.96 -4.30
C GLY A 99 -6.54 16.50 -5.59
N VAL A 100 -7.03 15.44 -6.22
CA VAL A 100 -6.54 14.94 -7.51
C VAL A 100 -6.70 16.01 -8.61
N ASP A 101 -7.87 16.62 -8.71
CA ASP A 101 -8.18 17.62 -9.73
C ASP A 101 -7.34 18.89 -9.55
N MET A 102 -7.13 19.34 -8.30
CA MET A 102 -6.25 20.48 -8.00
C MET A 102 -4.82 20.23 -8.48
N ILE A 103 -4.26 19.04 -8.23
CA ILE A 103 -2.90 18.71 -8.66
C ILE A 103 -2.79 18.61 -10.20
N LEU A 104 -3.82 18.09 -10.87
CA LEU A 104 -3.88 18.09 -12.34
C LEU A 104 -3.91 19.51 -12.93
N LEU A 105 -4.65 20.44 -12.32
CA LEU A 105 -4.73 21.84 -12.76
C LEU A 105 -3.38 22.57 -12.64
N LEU A 106 -2.50 22.13 -11.74
CA LEU A 106 -1.12 22.62 -11.62
C LEU A 106 -0.17 22.05 -12.69
N GLY A 107 -0.67 21.25 -13.64
CA GLY A 107 0.11 20.63 -14.71
C GLY A 107 0.83 19.35 -14.32
N CYS A 108 0.63 18.84 -13.10
CA CYS A 108 1.22 17.57 -12.68
C CYS A 108 0.59 16.38 -13.43
N ILE A 109 1.37 15.31 -13.63
CA ILE A 109 0.95 14.16 -14.44
C ILE A 109 0.77 12.95 -13.54
N LYS A 110 -0.38 12.28 -13.62
CA LYS A 110 -0.64 11.01 -12.91
C LYS A 110 0.42 9.97 -13.29
N THR A 111 0.97 9.28 -12.28
CA THR A 111 1.97 8.21 -12.49
C THR A 111 1.38 6.86 -12.14
N VAL A 112 0.88 6.68 -10.93
CA VAL A 112 0.26 5.42 -10.50
C VAL A 112 -0.95 5.67 -9.64
N TYR A 113 -2.01 4.90 -9.89
CA TYR A 113 -3.15 4.73 -9.01
C TYR A 113 -3.16 3.29 -8.49
N TYR A 114 -3.34 3.14 -7.18
CA TYR A 114 -3.54 1.83 -6.59
C TYR A 114 -4.54 1.88 -5.42
N GLU A 115 -5.14 0.73 -5.17
CA GLU A 115 -6.05 0.50 -4.06
C GLU A 115 -5.51 -0.60 -3.16
N LYS A 116 -5.80 -0.53 -1.87
CA LYS A 116 -5.61 -1.66 -0.97
C LYS A 116 -6.71 -1.71 0.08
N VAL A 117 -7.05 -2.92 0.53
CA VAL A 117 -7.91 -3.09 1.70
C VAL A 117 -7.02 -3.37 2.88
N ARG A 118 -7.04 -2.48 3.87
CA ARG A 118 -6.21 -2.55 5.07
C ARG A 118 -7.09 -2.84 6.28
N GLU A 119 -6.76 -3.89 7.01
CA GLU A 119 -7.40 -4.27 8.27
C GLU A 119 -6.43 -4.02 9.43
N ILE A 120 -6.82 -3.24 10.43
CA ILE A 120 -5.89 -2.74 11.48
C ILE A 120 -6.35 -3.16 12.87
N TYR A 121 -5.40 -3.62 13.68
CA TYR A 121 -5.55 -3.91 15.10
C TYR A 121 -4.46 -3.24 15.92
N ASP A 122 -4.81 -2.62 17.04
CA ASP A 122 -3.85 -2.00 17.96
C ASP A 122 -3.59 -2.91 19.17
N ILE A 123 -2.33 -3.10 19.53
CA ILE A 123 -1.89 -3.71 20.79
C ILE A 123 -0.91 -2.75 21.49
N GLY A 124 -1.44 -1.86 22.31
CA GLY A 124 -0.64 -0.81 22.95
C GLY A 124 -0.10 0.18 21.93
N ASN A 125 1.22 0.18 21.68
CA ASN A 125 1.90 1.05 20.70
C ASN A 125 2.39 0.26 19.46
N THR A 126 1.73 -0.86 19.16
CA THR A 126 2.05 -1.72 18.02
C THR A 126 0.78 -1.94 17.22
N GLU A 127 0.85 -1.69 15.92
CA GLU A 127 -0.21 -1.98 14.97
C GLU A 127 0.05 -3.33 14.31
N ILE A 128 -1.01 -4.12 14.18
CA ILE A 128 -1.04 -5.37 13.42
C ILE A 128 -1.96 -5.14 12.24
N ILE A 129 -1.40 -5.25 11.05
CA ILE A 129 -2.04 -4.84 9.81
C ILE A 129 -2.16 -6.06 8.90
N PHE A 130 -3.30 -6.23 8.25
CA PHE A 130 -3.46 -7.16 7.15
C PHE A 130 -3.83 -6.40 5.88
N ASP A 131 -2.94 -6.45 4.90
CA ASP A 131 -3.08 -5.76 3.64
C ASP A 131 -3.43 -6.72 2.51
N MET A 132 -4.51 -6.39 1.81
CA MET A 132 -4.93 -7.07 0.61
C MET A 132 -4.82 -6.10 -0.56
N ASN A 133 -3.88 -6.36 -1.48
CA ASN A 133 -3.77 -5.63 -2.75
C ASN A 133 -4.52 -6.38 -3.87
N PRO A 134 -4.99 -5.71 -4.93
CA PRO A 134 -5.64 -6.37 -6.07
C PRO A 134 -4.75 -7.44 -6.71
N GLY A 135 -5.16 -8.71 -6.63
CA GLY A 135 -4.46 -9.84 -7.24
C GLY A 135 -3.26 -10.37 -6.47
N TYR A 136 -2.84 -9.76 -5.36
CA TYR A 136 -1.75 -10.24 -4.52
C TYR A 136 -2.27 -11.03 -3.33
N PRO A 137 -1.60 -12.09 -2.87
CA PRO A 137 -1.92 -12.70 -1.58
C PRO A 137 -1.88 -11.67 -0.46
N GLU A 138 -2.79 -11.80 0.52
CA GLU A 138 -2.81 -10.94 1.69
C GLU A 138 -1.53 -11.13 2.51
N PHE A 139 -0.88 -10.04 2.88
CA PHE A 139 0.30 -10.04 3.73
C PHE A 139 0.00 -9.30 5.03
N MET A 140 0.81 -9.56 6.05
CA MET A 140 0.67 -8.95 7.36
C MET A 140 1.84 -8.02 7.63
N GLU A 141 1.58 -6.88 8.25
CA GLU A 141 2.62 -5.99 8.76
C GLU A 141 2.50 -5.92 10.30
N ILE A 142 3.64 -5.78 10.97
CA ILE A 142 3.71 -5.35 12.36
C ILE A 142 4.48 -4.05 12.38
N GLU A 143 3.84 -2.97 12.84
CA GLU A 143 4.44 -1.64 12.92
C GLU A 143 4.52 -1.18 14.38
N SER A 144 5.63 -0.59 14.79
CA SER A 144 5.79 -0.05 16.14
C SER A 144 6.76 1.13 16.21
N LYS A 145 6.61 1.95 17.25
CA LYS A 145 7.44 3.15 17.50
C LYS A 145 8.89 2.82 17.85
N THR A 146 9.17 1.58 18.27
CA THR A 146 10.54 1.16 18.62
C THR A 146 10.84 -0.23 18.09
N LEU A 147 12.08 -0.43 17.63
CA LEU A 147 12.56 -1.74 17.19
C LEU A 147 12.45 -2.81 18.29
N ALA A 148 12.64 -2.42 19.56
CA ALA A 148 12.50 -3.34 20.70
C ALA A 148 11.07 -3.86 20.86
N GLN A 149 10.06 -2.98 20.72
CA GLN A 149 8.65 -3.38 20.78
C GLN A 149 8.26 -4.24 19.57
N LEU A 150 8.70 -3.85 18.37
CA LEU A 150 8.51 -4.62 17.15
C LEU A 150 9.04 -6.06 17.31
N ASN A 151 10.32 -6.21 17.70
CA ASN A 151 10.95 -7.52 17.90
C ASN A 151 10.26 -8.36 18.99
N LYS A 152 9.78 -7.72 20.07
CA LYS A 152 8.99 -8.40 21.10
C LYS A 152 7.69 -8.95 20.52
N MET A 153 6.99 -8.15 19.71
CA MET A 153 5.71 -8.55 19.15
C MET A 153 5.84 -9.68 18.13
N VAL A 154 6.86 -9.63 17.27
CA VAL A 154 7.22 -10.74 16.35
C VAL A 154 7.39 -12.06 17.11
N LYS A 155 8.13 -12.05 18.24
CA LYS A 155 8.32 -13.24 19.08
C LYS A 155 7.01 -13.75 19.69
N ILE A 156 6.13 -12.84 20.13
CA ILE A 156 4.82 -13.22 20.70
C ILE A 156 3.94 -13.92 19.67
N PHE A 157 3.98 -13.48 18.41
CA PHE A 157 3.23 -14.11 17.32
C PHE A 157 3.92 -15.36 16.74
N GLY A 158 5.15 -15.67 17.18
CA GLY A 158 5.91 -16.81 16.69
C GLY A 158 6.29 -16.69 15.22
N LEU A 159 6.56 -15.46 14.77
CA LEU A 159 6.89 -15.16 13.37
C LEU A 159 8.41 -15.10 13.17
N THR A 160 8.86 -15.40 11.96
CA THR A 160 10.25 -15.29 11.54
C THR A 160 10.39 -14.10 10.60
N VAL A 161 11.32 -13.20 10.92
CA VAL A 161 11.65 -12.08 10.04
C VAL A 161 12.52 -12.59 8.91
N VAL A 162 12.11 -12.32 7.67
CA VAL A 162 12.93 -12.55 6.48
C VAL A 162 13.56 -11.21 6.08
N PRO A 163 14.90 -11.12 5.98
CA PRO A 163 15.56 -9.90 5.52
C PRO A 163 15.02 -9.48 4.15
N GLU A 164 14.87 -8.17 3.92
CA GLU A 164 14.34 -7.64 2.65
C GLU A 164 15.11 -8.17 1.43
N SER A 165 16.43 -8.32 1.54
CA SER A 165 17.28 -8.89 0.49
C SER A 165 16.97 -10.35 0.12
N GLU A 166 16.30 -11.08 1.02
CA GLU A 166 15.90 -12.48 0.85
C GLU A 166 14.40 -12.61 0.55
N GLN A 167 13.63 -11.52 0.65
CA GLN A 167 12.22 -11.54 0.32
C GLN A 167 12.04 -11.76 -1.16
N LYS A 168 11.29 -12.80 -1.48
CA LYS A 168 10.98 -13.15 -2.87
C LYS A 168 9.68 -12.48 -3.28
N ASN A 169 9.59 -12.10 -4.54
CA ASN A 169 8.36 -11.57 -5.09
C ASN A 169 7.32 -12.70 -5.23
N LEU A 170 6.48 -12.85 -4.20
CA LEU A 170 5.47 -13.91 -4.11
C LEU A 170 4.52 -13.92 -5.30
N PHE A 171 4.25 -12.75 -5.89
CA PHE A 171 3.42 -12.62 -7.08
C PHE A 171 4.05 -13.29 -8.29
N VAL A 172 5.36 -13.12 -8.49
CA VAL A 172 6.13 -13.82 -9.53
C VAL A 172 6.24 -15.32 -9.23
N GLU A 173 6.51 -15.69 -7.98
CA GLU A 173 6.67 -17.09 -7.61
C GLU A 173 5.40 -17.90 -7.82
N LEU A 174 4.26 -17.39 -7.32
CA LEU A 174 2.98 -18.06 -7.39
C LEU A 174 2.37 -18.02 -8.79
N PHE A 175 2.48 -16.90 -9.50
CA PHE A 175 1.69 -16.66 -10.72
C PHE A 175 2.53 -16.56 -11.99
N GLY A 176 3.86 -16.53 -11.87
CA GLY A 176 4.77 -16.46 -13.03
C GLY A 176 4.53 -15.21 -13.88
N ILE A 177 4.22 -14.09 -13.23
CA ILE A 177 3.91 -12.83 -13.89
C ILE A 177 5.22 -12.13 -14.30
N ASP A 178 5.24 -11.66 -15.53
CA ASP A 178 6.30 -10.82 -16.08
C ASP A 178 6.17 -9.40 -15.50
N MET A 179 7.10 -9.02 -14.61
CA MET A 179 7.05 -7.73 -13.90
C MET A 179 7.27 -6.52 -14.81
N GLU A 180 7.98 -6.67 -15.93
CA GLU A 180 8.14 -5.58 -16.90
C GLU A 180 6.82 -5.27 -17.61
N LYS A 181 6.04 -6.31 -17.91
CA LYS A 181 4.70 -6.13 -18.48
C LYS A 181 3.71 -5.62 -17.45
N PHE A 182 3.77 -6.15 -16.23
CA PHE A 182 2.91 -5.71 -15.14
C PHE A 182 3.15 -4.23 -14.79
N GLY A 183 4.41 -3.79 -14.76
CA GLY A 183 4.80 -2.40 -14.47
C GLY A 183 4.32 -1.37 -15.49
N LYS A 184 3.73 -1.78 -16.63
CA LYS A 184 3.09 -0.88 -17.60
C LYS A 184 1.66 -0.51 -17.22
N PHE A 185 1.10 -1.10 -16.18
CA PHE A 185 -0.23 -0.77 -15.69
C PHE A 185 -0.14 0.29 -14.59
N ASP A 186 -0.59 1.49 -14.92
CA ASP A 186 -0.60 2.61 -13.98
C ASP A 186 -1.86 2.63 -13.10
N ASN A 187 -2.79 1.68 -13.27
CA ASN A 187 -4.06 1.65 -12.56
C ASN A 187 -4.61 0.22 -12.42
N VAL A 188 -4.13 -0.50 -11.40
CA VAL A 188 -4.61 -1.85 -11.06
C VAL A 188 -5.51 -1.76 -9.81
N THR A 189 -6.78 -2.17 -9.96
CA THR A 189 -7.83 -2.07 -8.94
C THR A 189 -8.48 -3.42 -8.70
N PHE A 190 -9.26 -3.52 -7.62
CA PHE A 190 -10.06 -4.74 -7.34
C PHE A 190 -11.02 -5.10 -8.48
N THR A 191 -11.44 -4.12 -9.27
CA THR A 191 -12.45 -4.31 -10.32
C THR A 191 -11.88 -4.66 -11.69
N ASN A 192 -10.61 -4.31 -11.96
CA ASN A 192 -9.99 -4.52 -13.27
C ASN A 192 -8.84 -5.53 -13.25
N VAL A 193 -8.29 -5.89 -12.07
CA VAL A 193 -7.07 -6.71 -11.96
C VAL A 193 -7.17 -8.02 -12.73
N LYS A 194 -8.31 -8.71 -12.66
CA LYS A 194 -8.50 -9.98 -13.39
C LYS A 194 -8.40 -9.78 -14.90
N LYS A 195 -8.97 -8.69 -15.43
CA LYS A 195 -8.93 -8.38 -16.86
C LYS A 195 -7.52 -8.01 -17.31
N LEU A 196 -6.81 -7.19 -16.54
CA LEU A 196 -5.49 -6.67 -16.90
C LEU A 196 -4.38 -7.71 -16.74
N VAL A 197 -4.42 -8.45 -15.62
CA VAL A 197 -3.28 -9.25 -15.16
C VAL A 197 -3.43 -10.72 -15.51
N ALA A 198 -4.65 -11.29 -15.58
CA ALA A 198 -4.80 -12.71 -15.93
C ALA A 198 -4.11 -13.10 -17.26
N PRO A 199 -4.07 -12.26 -18.32
CA PRO A 199 -3.29 -12.54 -19.53
C PRO A 199 -1.77 -12.66 -19.32
N LEU A 200 -1.25 -12.12 -18.21
CA LEU A 200 0.18 -12.19 -17.85
C LEU A 200 0.52 -13.39 -16.95
N VAL A 201 -0.47 -14.12 -16.46
CA VAL A 201 -0.28 -15.23 -15.50
C VAL A 201 0.13 -16.51 -16.24
N THR A 202 1.27 -17.08 -15.86
CA THR A 202 1.81 -18.31 -16.47
C THR A 202 1.81 -19.51 -15.52
N LYS A 203 1.64 -19.29 -14.21
CA LYS A 203 1.57 -20.33 -13.16
C LYS A 203 0.29 -20.21 -12.35
N ASN A 204 -0.23 -21.33 -11.84
CA ASN A 204 -1.38 -21.36 -10.92
C ASN A 204 -2.59 -20.51 -11.36
N ILE A 205 -2.89 -20.48 -12.67
CA ILE A 205 -3.94 -19.62 -13.27
C ILE A 205 -5.29 -19.76 -12.56
N LYS A 206 -5.69 -20.99 -12.21
CA LYS A 206 -6.95 -21.24 -11.46
C LYS A 206 -6.93 -20.58 -10.09
N GLN A 207 -5.80 -20.61 -9.39
CA GLN A 207 -5.63 -19.98 -8.08
C GLN A 207 -5.67 -18.46 -8.21
N PHE A 208 -5.01 -17.87 -9.20
CA PHE A 208 -5.07 -16.43 -9.47
C PHE A 208 -6.51 -15.96 -9.77
N ASN A 209 -7.22 -16.68 -10.63
CA ASN A 209 -8.62 -16.37 -10.96
C ASN A 209 -9.51 -16.44 -9.72
N LYS A 210 -9.35 -17.49 -8.89
CA LYS A 210 -10.07 -17.61 -7.63
C LYS A 210 -9.74 -16.47 -6.66
N LEU A 211 -8.45 -16.14 -6.51
CA LEU A 211 -7.98 -15.06 -5.65
C LEU A 211 -8.61 -13.71 -6.05
N THR A 212 -8.56 -13.37 -7.34
CA THR A 212 -9.13 -12.12 -7.84
C THR A 212 -10.66 -12.06 -7.71
N ASP A 213 -11.36 -13.19 -7.88
CA ASP A 213 -12.80 -13.28 -7.64
C ASP A 213 -13.15 -13.10 -6.15
N ASP A 214 -12.39 -13.75 -5.26
CA ASP A 214 -12.55 -13.63 -3.81
C ASP A 214 -12.27 -12.19 -3.33
N HIS A 215 -11.22 -11.55 -3.87
CA HIS A 215 -10.89 -10.15 -3.63
C HIS A 215 -12.02 -9.22 -4.06
N LEU A 216 -12.53 -9.38 -5.29
CA LEU A 216 -13.63 -8.57 -5.81
C LEU A 216 -14.89 -8.75 -4.97
N LYS A 217 -15.18 -9.97 -4.52
CA LYS A 217 -16.31 -10.26 -3.63
C LYS A 217 -16.14 -9.56 -2.27
N LYS A 218 -14.97 -9.65 -1.64
CA LYS A 218 -14.66 -8.99 -0.36
C LYS A 218 -14.77 -7.46 -0.50
N TYR A 219 -14.15 -6.88 -1.52
CA TYR A 219 -14.23 -5.46 -1.85
C TYR A 219 -15.69 -4.99 -2.02
N LYS A 220 -16.50 -5.71 -2.83
CA LYS A 220 -17.91 -5.36 -3.04
C LYS A 220 -18.73 -5.43 -1.75
N SER A 221 -18.48 -6.46 -0.93
CA SER A 221 -19.16 -6.65 0.35
C SER A 221 -18.88 -5.52 1.33
N LEU A 222 -17.63 -5.05 1.40
CA LEU A 222 -17.19 -4.03 2.34
C LEU A 222 -17.55 -2.61 1.89
N PHE A 223 -17.36 -2.30 0.60
CA PHE A 223 -17.34 -0.91 0.13
C PHE A 223 -18.40 -0.59 -0.93
N LYS A 224 -18.91 -1.57 -1.69
CA LYS A 224 -19.86 -1.30 -2.78
C LYS A 224 -21.32 -1.28 -2.34
N LYS A 225 -21.67 -1.85 -1.18
CA LYS A 225 -23.05 -1.79 -0.62
C LYS A 225 -23.45 -0.42 -0.05
N LYS A 226 -22.54 0.56 0.02
CA LYS A 226 -22.84 1.93 0.50
C LYS A 226 -23.22 2.93 -0.62
N LEU A 227 -23.24 2.52 -1.89
CA LEU A 227 -23.50 3.41 -3.04
C LEU A 227 -24.96 3.43 -3.53
N THR A 228 -25.89 2.72 -2.89
CA THR A 228 -27.32 2.65 -3.30
C THR A 228 -28.28 3.31 -2.31
N LYS A 229 -27.81 4.26 -1.50
CA LYS A 229 -28.68 5.20 -0.76
C LYS A 229 -28.22 6.62 -0.99
N LYS A 230 -28.58 7.17 -2.15
CA LYS A 230 -28.86 8.59 -2.34
C LYS A 230 -30.19 8.68 -3.06
#